data_AF-A0A6J2T540-F1
#
_entry.id   AF-A0A6J2T540-F1
#
_cell.length_a   1.000
_cell.length_b   1.000
_cell.length_c   1.000
_cell.angle_alpha   90.00
_cell.angle_beta   90.00
_cell.angle_gamma   90.00
#
_symmetry.space_group_name_H-M   'P 1'
#
loop_
_entity.id
_entity.type
_entity.pdbx_description
1 polymer ?
#
loop_
_entity_poly.entity_id
_entity_poly.type
_entity_poly.pdbx_seq_one_letter_code
_entity_poly.pdbx_strand_id
1 'polypeptide(L)'
;MEYAPHGNLKDFLKQICRDSIATEQELMVFGVQIARGMHFLESKKCIHGDLAARNVLVGDNFIMKIADFGFSRYVKGTNGFPINPNNKLPIRWMSIETLEGKDYDSSCDVWSFGVVLWEILTLGEEPYLHTATTNLYNFLNMGNRLEKPPLCSNEMYVMMRQCWNSVPKQRPTFGELVRDLEYMCNNQGGNINAALQNEY
;
A
#
# COMPACT_ATOMS: atom_id res chain seq x y z
N MET A 1 -14.27 17.08 -2.00
CA MET A 1 -13.11 16.27 -2.40
C MET A 1 -12.36 17.13 -3.41
N GLU A 2 -11.06 17.33 -3.22
CA GLU A 2 -10.22 18.04 -4.18
C GLU A 2 -10.18 17.24 -5.50
N TYR A 3 -10.15 17.93 -6.64
CA TYR A 3 -10.13 17.27 -7.94
C TYR A 3 -8.80 16.53 -8.15
N ALA A 4 -8.86 15.27 -8.58
CA ALA A 4 -7.69 14.46 -8.92
C ALA A 4 -7.65 14.23 -10.44
N PRO A 5 -6.91 15.05 -11.20
CA PRO A 5 -6.96 15.05 -12.68
C PRO A 5 -6.56 13.72 -13.31
N HIS A 6 -5.74 12.92 -12.63
CA HIS A 6 -5.23 11.66 -13.15
C HIS A 6 -6.01 10.44 -12.64
N GLY A 7 -7.09 10.64 -11.87
CA GLY A 7 -7.91 9.55 -11.35
C GLY A 7 -7.21 8.76 -10.24
N ASN A 8 -7.41 7.44 -10.20
CA ASN A 8 -6.79 6.57 -9.22
C ASN A 8 -5.42 6.02 -9.69
N LEU A 9 -4.56 5.70 -8.73
CA LEU A 9 -3.18 5.25 -8.99
C LEU A 9 -3.13 3.94 -9.77
N LYS A 10 -4.07 3.01 -9.57
CA LYS A 10 -4.08 1.73 -10.33
C LYS A 10 -4.23 1.96 -11.83
N ASP A 11 -5.18 2.81 -12.23
CA ASP A 11 -5.39 3.13 -13.64
C ASP A 11 -4.25 3.99 -14.20
N PHE A 12 -3.72 4.91 -13.39
CA PHE A 12 -2.55 5.71 -13.74
C PHE A 12 -1.29 4.87 -14.01
N LEU A 13 -0.99 3.89 -13.15
CA LEU A 13 0.13 2.96 -13.34
C LEU A 13 0.01 2.15 -14.63
N LYS A 14 -1.21 1.72 -14.98
CA LYS A 14 -1.47 1.01 -16.24
C LYS A 14 -1.27 1.90 -17.47
N GLN A 15 -1.48 3.21 -17.36
CA GLN A 15 -1.16 4.16 -18.42
C GLN A 15 0.36 4.29 -18.57
N ILE A 16 1.08 4.49 -17.45
CA ILE A 16 2.56 4.53 -17.44
C ILE A 16 3.15 3.30 -18.15
N CYS A 17 2.67 2.10 -17.83
CA CYS A 17 3.12 0.84 -18.43
C CYS A 17 3.00 0.79 -19.97
N ARG A 18 2.03 1.51 -20.53
CA ARG A 18 1.79 1.54 -21.98
C ARG A 18 2.65 2.59 -22.67
N ASP A 19 2.84 3.73 -22.01
CA ASP A 19 3.34 4.95 -22.64
C ASP A 19 4.84 5.20 -22.39
N SER A 20 5.43 4.56 -21.36
CA SER A 20 6.82 4.83 -20.95
C SER A 20 7.46 3.67 -20.17
N ILE A 21 8.79 3.67 -20.09
CA ILE A 21 9.55 2.80 -19.18
C ILE A 21 9.82 3.61 -17.93
N ALA A 22 9.01 3.41 -16.88
CA ALA A 22 9.27 4.02 -15.58
C ALA A 22 10.40 3.27 -14.85
N THR A 23 11.26 4.04 -14.20
CA THR A 23 12.31 3.52 -13.33
C THR A 23 11.74 3.14 -11.96
N GLU A 24 12.38 2.20 -11.27
CA GLU A 24 12.05 1.89 -9.86
C GLU A 24 12.03 3.16 -9.00
N GLN A 25 12.97 4.07 -9.26
CA GLN A 25 13.14 5.31 -8.52
C GLN A 25 11.95 6.27 -8.66
N GLU A 26 11.43 6.47 -9.87
CA GLU A 26 10.24 7.29 -10.11
C GLU A 26 9.01 6.70 -9.40
N LEU A 27 8.87 5.38 -9.44
CA LEU A 27 7.78 4.65 -8.78
C LEU A 27 7.91 4.69 -7.25
N MET A 28 9.13 4.66 -6.72
CA MET A 28 9.41 4.72 -5.29
C MET A 28 8.93 6.04 -4.67
N VAL A 29 8.97 7.14 -5.43
CA VAL A 29 8.43 8.43 -4.98
C VAL A 29 6.94 8.31 -4.63
N PHE A 30 6.15 7.58 -5.41
CA PHE A 30 4.73 7.34 -5.08
C PHE A 30 4.59 6.58 -3.76
N GLY A 31 5.42 5.56 -3.54
CA GLY A 31 5.48 4.80 -2.29
C GLY A 31 5.76 5.67 -1.08
N VAL A 32 6.70 6.63 -1.18
CA VAL A 32 7.03 7.56 -0.09
C VAL A 32 5.84 8.45 0.26
N GLN A 33 5.17 9.05 -0.74
CA GLN A 33 4.01 9.93 -0.50
C GLN A 33 2.87 9.17 0.19
N ILE A 34 2.59 7.94 -0.25
CA ILE A 34 1.57 7.08 0.36
C ILE A 34 1.96 6.70 1.79
N ALA A 35 3.23 6.34 2.04
CA ALA A 35 3.72 6.03 3.38
C ALA A 35 3.57 7.22 4.34
N ARG A 36 3.86 8.44 3.88
CA ARG A 36 3.67 9.68 4.66
C ARG A 36 2.21 9.91 5.01
N GLY A 37 1.31 9.75 4.04
CA GLY A 37 -0.12 9.85 4.28
C GLY A 37 -0.63 8.82 5.29
N MET A 38 -0.16 7.57 5.19
CA MET A 38 -0.53 6.52 6.13
C MET A 38 0.09 6.72 7.52
N HIS A 39 1.32 7.25 7.60
CA HIS A 39 1.93 7.66 8.87
C HIS A 39 1.10 8.74 9.57
N PHE A 40 0.56 9.70 8.81
CA PHE A 40 -0.37 10.68 9.36
C PHE A 40 -1.63 10.01 9.91
N LEU A 41 -2.26 9.08 9.18
CA LEU A 41 -3.44 8.34 9.66
C LEU A 41 -3.15 7.52 10.92
N GLU A 42 -2.00 6.83 10.96
CA GLU A 42 -1.52 6.09 12.11
C GLU A 42 -1.37 7.00 13.34
N SER A 43 -0.81 8.20 13.18
CA SER A 43 -0.69 9.20 14.25
C SER A 43 -2.04 9.65 14.81
N LYS A 44 -3.10 9.58 13.99
CA LYS A 44 -4.49 9.88 14.39
C LYS A 44 -5.24 8.65 14.92
N LYS A 45 -4.56 7.49 15.03
CA LYS A 45 -5.17 6.20 15.40
C LYS A 45 -6.35 5.86 14.48
N CYS A 46 -6.20 6.17 13.19
CA CYS A 46 -7.16 5.86 12.14
C CYS A 46 -6.63 4.68 11.32
N ILE A 47 -7.38 3.58 11.31
CA ILE A 47 -7.13 2.44 10.43
C ILE A 47 -7.89 2.72 9.12
N HIS A 48 -7.22 2.58 7.98
CA HIS A 48 -7.81 2.74 6.67
C HIS A 48 -8.70 1.54 6.31
N GLY A 49 -8.19 0.32 6.46
CA GLY A 49 -8.93 -0.94 6.27
C GLY A 49 -9.16 -1.37 4.82
N ASP A 50 -9.03 -0.45 3.86
CA ASP A 50 -9.08 -0.74 2.41
C ASP A 50 -7.97 -0.01 1.62
N LEU A 51 -6.73 -0.06 2.12
CA LEU A 51 -5.61 0.56 1.42
C LEU A 51 -5.24 -0.28 0.18
N ALA A 52 -5.38 0.32 -1.00
CA ALA A 52 -5.06 -0.29 -2.29
C ALA A 52 -4.74 0.81 -3.32
N ALA A 53 -4.03 0.50 -4.41
CA ALA A 53 -3.72 1.50 -5.44
C ALA A 53 -4.99 2.13 -6.06
N ARG A 54 -6.11 1.40 -6.14
CA ARG A 54 -7.41 1.95 -6.59
C ARG A 54 -7.99 3.03 -5.66
N ASN A 55 -7.55 3.06 -4.40
CA ASN A 55 -8.00 3.98 -3.35
C ASN A 55 -6.94 5.07 -3.05
N VAL A 56 -5.94 5.21 -3.93
CA VAL A 56 -5.02 6.35 -3.94
C VAL A 56 -5.36 7.19 -5.17
N LEU A 57 -5.63 8.47 -4.98
CA LEU A 57 -5.87 9.43 -6.05
C LEU A 57 -4.57 10.11 -6.46
N VAL A 58 -4.45 10.40 -7.76
CA VAL A 58 -3.31 11.10 -8.34
C VAL A 58 -3.74 12.53 -8.69
N GLY A 59 -3.27 13.46 -7.87
CA GLY A 59 -3.51 14.89 -7.96
C GLY A 59 -2.63 15.58 -9.01
N ASP A 60 -2.75 16.90 -9.12
CA ASP A 60 -1.82 17.74 -9.87
C ASP A 60 -0.37 17.48 -9.43
N ASN A 61 0.58 17.63 -10.35
CA ASN A 61 2.01 17.37 -10.13
C ASN A 61 2.32 15.95 -9.58
N PHE A 62 1.44 14.98 -9.86
CA PHE A 62 1.55 13.59 -9.41
C PHE A 62 1.59 13.44 -7.88
N ILE A 63 0.84 14.27 -7.16
CA ILE A 63 0.67 14.17 -5.72
C ILE A 63 -0.28 13.02 -5.36
N MET A 64 0.17 12.08 -4.52
CA MET A 64 -0.61 10.93 -4.06
C MET A 64 -1.50 11.33 -2.89
N LYS A 65 -2.81 11.09 -2.99
CA LYS A 65 -3.78 11.36 -1.92
C LYS A 65 -4.54 10.08 -1.56
N ILE A 66 -4.45 9.66 -0.30
CA ILE A 66 -5.22 8.50 0.19
C ILE A 66 -6.70 8.86 0.21
N ALA A 67 -7.53 7.98 -0.35
CA ALA A 67 -8.96 8.18 -0.52
C ALA A 67 -9.75 6.91 -0.14
N ASP A 68 -11.08 7.02 -0.21
CA ASP A 68 -12.03 5.95 0.14
C ASP A 68 -11.87 5.38 1.55
N PHE A 69 -12.30 6.20 2.52
CA PHE A 69 -12.36 5.87 3.93
C PHE A 69 -13.62 5.05 4.30
N GLY A 70 -14.28 4.40 3.33
CA GLY A 70 -15.53 3.65 3.53
C GLY A 70 -15.43 2.48 4.52
N PHE A 71 -14.21 1.99 4.76
CA PHE A 71 -13.90 0.96 5.75
C PHE A 71 -13.09 1.50 6.95
N SER A 72 -12.85 2.80 6.99
CA SER A 72 -11.99 3.39 8.01
C SER A 72 -12.61 3.34 9.40
N ARG A 73 -11.78 3.20 10.42
CA ARG A 73 -12.22 3.19 11.82
C ARG A 73 -11.16 3.78 12.75
N TYR A 74 -11.63 4.47 13.79
CA TYR A 74 -10.77 4.89 14.89
C TYR A 74 -10.56 3.72 15.85
N VAL A 75 -9.36 3.56 16.40
CA VAL A 75 -8.95 2.44 17.30
C VAL A 75 -9.75 2.37 18.63
N LYS A 76 -10.77 3.20 18.83
CA LYS A 76 -11.66 3.13 20.00
C LYS A 76 -12.74 2.06 19.79
N GLY A 77 -12.41 0.79 20.02
CA GLY A 77 -13.38 -0.28 20.27
C GLY A 77 -13.29 -1.48 19.32
N THR A 78 -13.37 -2.67 19.92
CA THR A 78 -13.24 -4.02 19.35
C THR A 78 -14.44 -4.44 18.49
N ASN A 79 -14.71 -3.74 17.39
CA ASN A 79 -15.73 -4.17 16.43
C ASN A 79 -15.05 -4.44 15.09
N GLY A 80 -15.15 -5.67 14.56
CA GLY A 80 -14.56 -6.13 13.29
C GLY A 80 -14.92 -5.26 12.08
N PHE A 81 -14.52 -5.66 10.86
CA PHE A 81 -14.89 -4.91 9.65
C PHE A 81 -16.39 -4.65 9.62
N PRO A 82 -16.85 -3.41 9.33
CA PRO A 82 -18.26 -3.17 9.12
C PRO A 82 -18.72 -4.05 7.96
N ILE A 83 -19.46 -5.12 8.27
CA ILE A 83 -20.07 -6.00 7.29
C ILE A 83 -21.24 -5.21 6.69
N ASN A 84 -20.95 -4.36 5.71
CA ASN A 84 -21.97 -3.86 4.82
C ASN A 84 -22.22 -4.97 3.77
N PRO A 85 -23.40 -5.60 3.75
CA PRO A 85 -23.68 -6.70 2.83
C PRO A 85 -23.53 -6.35 1.34
N ASN A 86 -23.47 -5.06 1.01
CA ASN A 86 -23.25 -4.57 -0.36
C ASN A 86 -21.78 -4.27 -0.71
N ASN A 87 -20.88 -4.21 0.27
CA ASN A 87 -19.48 -3.84 0.04
C ASN A 87 -18.60 -5.10 0.05
N LYS A 88 -18.07 -5.46 -1.12
CA LYS A 88 -17.14 -6.59 -1.26
C LYS A 88 -15.84 -6.26 -0.52
N LEU A 89 -15.42 -7.12 0.39
CA LEU A 89 -14.15 -6.97 1.12
C LEU A 89 -12.95 -7.00 0.17
N PRO A 90 -11.87 -6.24 0.46
CA PRO A 90 -10.67 -6.18 -0.37
C PRO A 90 -9.73 -7.36 -0.10
N ILE A 91 -10.22 -8.59 -0.25
CA ILE A 91 -9.56 -9.84 0.19
C ILE A 91 -8.06 -9.92 -0.20
N ARG A 92 -7.67 -9.45 -1.39
CA ARG A 92 -6.29 -9.53 -1.89
C ARG A 92 -5.30 -8.56 -1.22
N TRP A 93 -5.80 -7.57 -0.48
CA TRP A 93 -5.00 -6.58 0.27
C TRP A 93 -5.05 -6.82 1.78
N MET A 94 -5.91 -7.72 2.24
CA MET A 94 -6.11 -8.00 3.66
C MET A 94 -4.96 -8.83 4.24
N SER A 95 -4.57 -8.48 5.46
CA SER A 95 -3.63 -9.26 6.27
C SER A 95 -4.21 -10.58 6.75
N ILE A 96 -3.36 -11.49 7.23
CA ILE A 96 -3.79 -12.83 7.68
C ILE A 96 -4.81 -12.73 8.82
N GLU A 97 -4.55 -11.89 9.82
CA GLU A 97 -5.43 -11.71 10.98
C GLU A 97 -6.78 -11.06 10.61
N THR A 98 -6.79 -10.20 9.60
CA THR A 98 -8.03 -9.58 9.10
C THR A 98 -8.87 -10.58 8.30
N LEU A 99 -8.23 -11.44 7.49
CA LEU A 99 -8.90 -12.55 6.79
C LEU A 99 -9.46 -13.59 7.76
N GLU A 100 -8.80 -13.81 8.89
CA GLU A 100 -9.26 -14.71 9.95
C GLU A 100 -10.44 -14.13 10.76
N GLY A 101 -10.71 -12.83 10.63
CA GLY A 101 -11.74 -12.13 11.41
C GLY A 101 -11.33 -11.89 12.87
N LYS A 102 -10.03 -11.89 13.18
CA LYS A 102 -9.50 -11.55 14.50
C LYS A 102 -9.46 -10.04 14.71
N ASP A 103 -9.19 -9.62 15.95
CA ASP A 103 -8.85 -8.24 16.25
C ASP A 103 -7.61 -7.79 15.46
N TYR A 104 -7.64 -6.54 15.00
CA TYR A 104 -6.58 -5.95 14.18
C TYR A 104 -6.39 -4.47 14.50
N ASP A 105 -5.18 -3.98 14.30
CA ASP A 105 -4.75 -2.59 14.50
C ASP A 105 -4.15 -2.01 13.20
N SER A 106 -3.44 -0.87 13.28
CA SER A 106 -2.83 -0.21 12.10
C SER A 106 -1.83 -1.10 11.36
N SER A 107 -1.31 -2.17 11.97
CA SER A 107 -0.40 -3.09 11.30
C SER A 107 -1.08 -3.88 10.17
N CYS A 108 -2.42 -3.93 10.11
CA CYS A 108 -3.11 -4.48 8.94
C CYS A 108 -2.93 -3.58 7.71
N ASP A 109 -2.93 -2.25 7.90
CA ASP A 109 -2.69 -1.31 6.81
C ASP A 109 -1.23 -1.37 6.34
N VAL A 110 -0.28 -1.70 7.22
CA VAL A 110 1.12 -1.98 6.82
C VAL A 110 1.20 -3.16 5.86
N TRP A 111 0.44 -4.22 6.10
CA TRP A 111 0.33 -5.34 5.17
C TRP A 111 -0.20 -4.88 3.82
N SER A 112 -1.33 -4.15 3.82
CA SER A 112 -1.95 -3.62 2.62
C SER A 112 -1.00 -2.67 1.86
N PHE A 113 -0.22 -1.86 2.58
CA PHE A 113 0.81 -1.01 2.00
C PHE A 113 1.90 -1.81 1.29
N GLY A 114 2.34 -2.94 1.85
CA GLY A 114 3.23 -3.86 1.14
C GLY A 114 2.64 -4.33 -0.19
N VAL A 115 1.33 -4.62 -0.23
CA VAL A 115 0.63 -4.95 -1.48
C VAL A 115 0.57 -3.76 -2.44
N VAL A 116 0.35 -2.53 -1.94
CA VAL A 116 0.39 -1.31 -2.77
C VAL A 116 1.77 -1.06 -3.38
N LEU A 117 2.86 -1.27 -2.62
CA LEU A 117 4.21 -1.19 -3.17
C LEU A 117 4.42 -2.23 -4.29
N TRP A 118 3.87 -3.43 -4.11
CA TRP A 118 3.88 -4.45 -5.16
C TRP A 118 3.08 -4.01 -6.39
N GLU A 119 1.87 -3.45 -6.23
CA GLU A 119 1.08 -2.89 -7.33
C GLU A 119 1.84 -1.79 -8.08
N ILE A 120 2.53 -0.91 -7.34
CA ILE A 120 3.34 0.17 -7.93
C ILE A 120 4.45 -0.40 -8.83
N LEU A 121 5.21 -1.38 -8.33
CA LEU A 121 6.37 -1.94 -9.04
C LEU A 121 6.01 -2.97 -10.12
N THR A 122 4.77 -3.46 -10.14
CA THR A 122 4.21 -4.23 -11.26
C THR A 122 3.35 -3.38 -12.19
N LEU A 123 3.31 -2.07 -11.98
CA LEU A 123 2.54 -1.13 -12.80
C LEU A 123 1.04 -1.46 -12.86
N GLY A 124 0.48 -1.86 -11.72
CA GLY A 124 -0.96 -2.05 -11.51
C GLY A 124 -1.46 -3.45 -11.86
N GLU A 125 -0.59 -4.47 -11.82
CA GLU A 125 -1.03 -5.87 -11.89
C GLU A 125 -1.97 -6.24 -10.73
N GLU A 126 -2.73 -7.31 -10.92
CA GLU A 126 -3.65 -7.79 -9.91
C GLU A 126 -2.92 -8.69 -8.88
N PRO A 127 -2.92 -8.35 -7.58
CA PRO A 127 -2.23 -9.16 -6.57
C PRO A 127 -2.80 -10.58 -6.49
N TYR A 128 -1.91 -11.57 -6.44
CA TYR A 128 -2.28 -12.99 -6.33
C TYR A 128 -3.21 -13.45 -7.46
N LEU A 129 -3.09 -12.93 -8.68
CA LEU A 129 -3.98 -13.22 -9.82
C LEU A 129 -4.24 -14.73 -10.01
N HIS A 130 -3.24 -15.58 -9.77
CA HIS A 130 -3.32 -17.03 -9.92
C HIS A 130 -3.84 -17.78 -8.68
N THR A 131 -4.22 -17.05 -7.62
CA THR A 131 -4.80 -17.60 -6.40
C THR A 131 -6.25 -17.14 -6.28
N ALA A 132 -7.16 -18.10 -6.14
CA ALA A 132 -8.57 -17.82 -5.84
C ALA A 132 -8.67 -17.15 -4.45
N THR A 133 -9.51 -16.12 -4.32
CA THR A 133 -9.71 -15.38 -3.06
C THR A 133 -10.15 -16.30 -1.91
N THR A 134 -10.93 -17.34 -2.21
CA THR A 134 -11.35 -18.37 -1.24
C THR A 134 -10.20 -19.18 -0.65
N ASN A 135 -9.07 -19.28 -1.37
CA ASN A 135 -7.89 -20.04 -0.92
C ASN A 135 -6.78 -19.13 -0.37
N LEU A 136 -6.94 -17.81 -0.45
CA LEU A 136 -5.86 -16.86 -0.14
C LEU A 136 -5.41 -16.95 1.32
N TYR A 137 -6.34 -17.12 2.28
CA TYR A 137 -6.01 -17.30 3.69
C TYR A 137 -5.08 -18.50 3.91
N ASN A 138 -5.41 -19.67 3.34
CA ASN A 138 -4.59 -20.88 3.46
C ASN A 138 -3.23 -20.70 2.76
N PHE A 139 -3.22 -20.07 1.58
CA PHE A 139 -2.00 -19.78 0.83
C PHE A 139 -1.03 -18.93 1.65
N LEU A 140 -1.51 -17.87 2.31
CA LEU A 140 -0.69 -16.99 3.14
C LEU A 140 -0.21 -17.67 4.43
N ASN A 141 -1.03 -18.52 5.05
CA ASN A 141 -0.66 -19.29 6.24
C ASN A 141 0.44 -20.31 6.00
N MET A 142 0.58 -20.81 4.77
CA MET A 142 1.72 -21.65 4.36
C MET A 142 3.02 -20.85 4.18
N GLY A 143 3.01 -19.54 4.43
CA GLY A 143 4.17 -18.67 4.30
C GLY A 143 4.36 -18.10 2.89
N ASN A 144 3.48 -18.43 1.94
CA ASN A 144 3.57 -17.88 0.58
C ASN A 144 3.26 -16.38 0.58
N ARG A 145 3.93 -15.65 -0.31
CA ARG A 145 3.79 -14.19 -0.50
C ARG A 145 3.80 -13.87 -2.00
N LEU A 146 3.52 -12.62 -2.35
CA LEU A 146 3.71 -12.15 -3.72
C LEU A 146 5.19 -12.28 -4.12
N GLU A 147 5.43 -12.61 -5.38
CA GLU A 147 6.78 -12.72 -5.93
C GLU A 147 7.42 -11.33 -6.11
N LYS A 148 8.76 -11.29 -6.18
CA LYS A 148 9.50 -10.05 -6.41
C LYS A 148 9.19 -9.51 -7.81
N PRO A 149 8.70 -8.25 -7.95
CA PRO A 149 8.49 -7.64 -9.26
C PRO A 149 9.79 -7.57 -10.07
N PRO A 150 9.75 -7.66 -11.41
CA PRO A 150 10.95 -7.59 -12.25
C PRO A 150 11.77 -6.30 -12.07
N LEU A 151 11.09 -5.16 -11.90
CA LEU A 151 11.71 -3.84 -11.72
C LEU A 151 12.15 -3.55 -10.27
N CYS A 152 11.91 -4.46 -9.33
CA CYS A 152 12.12 -4.22 -7.91
C CYS A 152 13.54 -4.63 -7.46
N SER A 153 14.25 -3.73 -6.79
CA SER A 153 15.50 -4.04 -6.08
C SER A 153 15.29 -5.08 -4.98
N ASN A 154 16.37 -5.72 -4.53
CA ASN A 154 16.27 -6.69 -3.44
C ASN A 154 15.92 -5.99 -2.12
N GLU A 155 16.43 -4.78 -1.93
CA GLU A 155 16.21 -3.93 -0.76
C GLU A 155 14.73 -3.57 -0.63
N MET A 156 14.11 -3.11 -1.72
CA MET A 156 12.67 -2.82 -1.77
C MET A 156 11.84 -4.08 -1.53
N TYR A 157 12.22 -5.22 -2.12
CA TYR A 157 11.48 -6.46 -1.89
C TYR A 157 11.60 -6.97 -0.45
N VAL A 158 12.77 -6.82 0.19
CA VAL A 158 12.94 -7.14 1.61
C VAL A 158 11.99 -6.30 2.47
N MET A 159 11.84 -5.01 2.17
CA MET A 159 10.86 -4.16 2.85
C MET A 159 9.42 -4.66 2.66
N MET A 160 9.02 -5.02 1.43
CA MET A 160 7.69 -5.61 1.21
C MET A 160 7.49 -6.90 2.03
N ARG A 161 8.51 -7.74 2.10
CA ARG A 161 8.49 -8.98 2.89
C ARG A 161 8.36 -8.72 4.39
N GLN A 162 8.94 -7.62 4.90
CA GLN A 162 8.76 -7.18 6.28
C GLN A 162 7.32 -6.70 6.54
N CYS A 163 6.71 -5.96 5.60
CA CYS A 163 5.29 -5.59 5.66
C CYS A 163 4.39 -6.83 5.74
N TRP A 164 4.76 -7.93 5.07
CA TRP A 164 3.99 -9.18 5.09
C TRP A 164 4.43 -10.19 6.15
N ASN A 165 5.01 -9.74 7.27
CA ASN A 165 5.28 -10.62 8.40
C ASN A 165 3.96 -11.22 8.94
N SER A 166 3.95 -12.54 9.20
CA SER A 166 2.78 -13.23 9.75
C SER A 166 2.44 -12.77 11.17
N VAL A 167 3.41 -12.25 11.93
CA VAL A 167 3.21 -11.67 13.25
C VAL A 167 3.01 -10.16 13.10
N PRO A 168 1.81 -9.62 13.37
CA PRO A 168 1.51 -8.19 13.10
C PRO A 168 2.48 -7.22 13.79
N LYS A 169 2.87 -7.52 15.03
CA LYS A 169 3.82 -6.73 15.82
C LYS A 169 5.27 -6.74 15.32
N GLN A 170 5.60 -7.63 14.38
CA GLN A 170 6.92 -7.68 13.74
C GLN A 170 6.96 -6.95 12.40
N ARG A 171 5.83 -6.37 11.96
CA ARG A 171 5.79 -5.49 10.79
C ARG A 171 6.36 -4.12 11.19
N PRO A 172 7.02 -3.40 10.29
CA PRO A 172 7.48 -2.04 10.55
C PRO A 172 6.29 -1.10 10.75
N THR A 173 6.49 -0.03 11.48
CA THR A 173 5.54 1.09 11.55
C THR A 173 5.60 1.94 10.28
N PHE A 174 4.58 2.76 10.01
CA PHE A 174 4.65 3.68 8.87
C PHE A 174 5.76 4.72 9.04
N GLY A 175 6.10 5.11 10.26
CA GLY A 175 7.23 6.01 10.52
C GLY A 175 8.58 5.39 10.10
N GLU A 176 8.78 4.09 10.36
CA GLU A 176 9.96 3.36 9.90
C GLU A 176 9.97 3.22 8.37
N LEU A 177 8.82 2.87 7.77
CA LEU A 177 8.69 2.76 6.32
C LEU A 177 9.00 4.06 5.59
N VAL A 178 8.52 5.21 6.09
CA VAL A 178 8.84 6.53 5.51
C VAL A 178 10.36 6.75 5.52
N ARG A 179 11.00 6.58 6.68
CA ARG A 179 12.45 6.76 6.82
C ARG A 179 13.24 5.86 5.88
N ASP A 180 12.86 4.58 5.83
CA ASP A 180 13.61 3.58 5.07
C ASP A 180 13.43 3.77 3.55
N LEU A 181 12.22 4.14 3.10
CA LEU A 181 11.95 4.49 1.69
C LEU A 181 12.68 5.76 1.26
N GLU A 182 12.69 6.80 2.10
CA GLU A 182 13.42 8.04 1.82
C GLU A 182 14.93 7.79 1.71
N TYR A 183 15.48 6.95 2.59
CA TYR A 183 16.87 6.54 2.53
C TYR A 183 17.20 5.79 1.23
N MET A 184 16.35 4.84 0.81
CA MET A 184 16.51 4.11 -0.46
C MET A 184 16.46 5.07 -1.66
N CYS A 185 15.51 6.00 -1.68
CA CYS A 185 15.34 6.96 -2.77
C CYS A 185 16.55 7.89 -2.93
N ASN A 186 17.09 8.40 -1.81
CA ASN A 186 18.25 9.29 -1.80
C ASN A 186 19.54 8.56 -2.24
N ASN A 187 19.72 7.30 -1.84
CA ASN A 187 20.92 6.53 -2.20
C ASN A 187 20.97 6.10 -3.67
N GLN A 188 19.83 6.04 -4.35
CA GLN A 188 19.76 5.81 -5.79
C GLN A 188 19.95 7.11 -6.62
N GLY A 189 20.44 8.19 -6.00
CA GLY A 189 20.69 9.48 -6.66
C GLY A 189 19.45 10.35 -6.82
N GLY A 190 18.37 10.03 -6.10
CA GLY A 190 17.11 10.77 -6.16
C GLY A 190 17.16 11.98 -5.26
N ASN A 191 16.88 13.17 -5.80
CA ASN A 191 16.62 14.32 -4.95
C ASN A 191 15.15 14.30 -4.54
N ILE A 192 14.85 13.53 -3.49
CA ILE A 192 13.49 13.40 -3.00
C ILE A 192 12.89 14.76 -2.60
N ASN A 193 13.73 15.69 -2.14
CA ASN A 193 13.32 17.04 -1.78
C ASN A 193 12.88 17.86 -3.00
N ALA A 194 13.37 17.58 -4.21
CA ALA A 194 12.90 18.24 -5.43
C ALA A 194 11.56 17.67 -5.91
N ALA A 195 11.35 16.36 -5.76
CA ALA A 195 10.09 15.70 -6.13
C ALA A 195 8.94 16.00 -5.15
N LEU A 196 9.27 16.21 -3.87
CA LEU A 196 8.30 16.44 -2.78
C LEU A 196 8.10 17.92 -2.42
N GLN A 197 8.79 18.85 -3.10
CA GLN A 197 8.67 20.29 -2.88
C GLN A 197 7.25 20.84 -3.15
N ASN A 198 6.41 20.07 -3.85
CA ASN A 198 5.04 20.42 -4.21
C ASN A 198 3.97 19.85 -3.25
N GLU A 199 4.36 19.28 -2.10
CA GLU A 199 3.41 18.72 -1.10
C GLU A 199 2.76 19.79 -0.19
N TYR A 200 3.08 21.08 -0.35
CA TYR A 200 2.58 22.19 0.47
C TYR A 200 1.86 23.26 -0.34
#